data_AF-A0A0H5RVX3-F1
#
_entry.id   AF-A0A0H5RVX3-F1
#
_cell.length_a   1.000
_cell.length_b   1.000
_cell.length_c   1.000
_cell.angle_alpha   90.00
_cell.angle_beta   90.00
_cell.angle_gamma   90.00
#
_symmetry.space_group_name_H-M   'P 1'
#
loop_
_entity.id
_entity.type
_entity.pdbx_description
1 polymer ?
#
loop_
_entity_poly.entity_id
_entity_poly.type
_entity_poly.pdbx_seq_one_letter_code
_entity_poly.pdbx_strand_id
1 'polypeptide(L)'
;MTAVSEARALLDSGDVAGLIRHLRFNSDGMELAEVAQLVADAAALSGFDDLRDAAAALAPWPARYLLAYNALLAGDIGRAERASEQLPAPAAEWRSAADRLARMIARARAAQGVSPLDDTDLRGWHFALTGGLLMSISPYGFHDGMTGRFAFMSDSFAMCRRSLDRLRRVLEVTGRRPTSVGLLPDRSSRILGLAAAQLFGLPAEPFDPRRPDALVVAYSLSETEPDSLLERVDGQVLFEHSSCWTDPPAVSADAVGVLHQFSQSPWDRRMTVSPDGEPETVAADDRAENELADEILATAPDSFESDDDAPPDPDEVLTGLASAVGGHWLTGPRDMVHSPGPVPSNRFA
;
A
#
# COMPACT_ATOMS: atom_id res chain seq x y z
N MET A 1 19.78 35.92 -0.27
CA MET A 1 20.18 35.16 0.93
C MET A 1 19.15 34.04 1.07
N THR A 2 19.54 32.79 1.30
CA THR A 2 18.57 31.70 1.48
C THR A 2 17.98 31.77 2.90
N ALA A 3 16.77 31.24 3.09
CA ALA A 3 16.14 31.18 4.42
C ALA A 3 17.04 30.52 5.48
N VAL A 4 17.83 29.52 5.07
CA VAL A 4 18.85 28.86 5.89
C VAL A 4 20.00 29.79 6.26
N SER A 5 20.52 30.58 5.31
CA SER A 5 21.60 31.54 5.59
C SER A 5 21.16 32.70 6.50
N GLU A 6 19.90 33.14 6.40
CA GLU A 6 19.30 34.11 7.33
C GLU A 6 19.12 33.52 8.73
N ALA A 7 18.63 32.28 8.81
CA ALA A 7 18.52 31.55 10.07
C ALA A 7 19.89 31.40 10.76
N ARG A 8 20.94 31.05 10.01
CA ARG A 8 22.31 30.97 10.55
C ARG A 8 22.83 32.33 11.02
N ALA A 9 22.58 33.41 10.29
CA ALA A 9 22.98 34.75 10.74
C ALA A 9 22.29 35.18 12.05
N LEU A 10 21.01 34.83 12.22
CA LEU A 10 20.27 35.07 13.47
C LEU A 10 20.86 34.25 14.63
N LEU A 11 21.20 32.98 14.36
CA LEU A 11 21.86 32.10 15.32
C LEU A 11 23.26 32.61 15.71
N ASP A 12 24.10 32.97 14.74
CA ASP A 12 25.47 33.48 14.95
C ASP A 12 25.49 34.81 15.74
N SER A 13 24.44 35.61 15.60
CA SER A 13 24.27 36.85 16.37
C SER A 13 23.68 36.64 17.78
N GLY A 14 23.30 35.41 18.12
CA GLY A 14 22.66 35.06 19.39
C GLY A 14 21.19 35.50 19.51
N ASP A 15 20.55 35.95 18.43
CA ASP A 15 19.14 36.32 18.42
C ASP A 15 18.23 35.09 18.27
N VAL A 16 18.14 34.31 19.34
CA VAL A 16 17.33 33.09 19.35
C VAL A 16 15.84 33.39 19.14
N ALA A 17 15.32 34.49 19.70
CA ALA A 17 13.92 34.87 19.50
C ALA A 17 13.64 35.24 18.03
N GLY A 18 14.58 35.94 17.40
CA GLY A 18 14.58 36.21 15.96
C GLY A 18 14.62 34.93 15.13
N LEU A 19 15.50 33.99 15.48
CA LEU A 19 15.58 32.68 14.83
C LEU A 19 14.26 31.90 14.94
N ILE A 20 13.67 31.76 16.13
CA ILE A 20 12.41 31.01 16.29
C ILE A 20 11.28 31.65 15.50
N ARG A 21 11.21 32.99 15.47
CA ARG A 21 10.25 33.71 14.64
C ARG A 21 10.50 33.43 13.16
N HIS A 22 11.75 33.47 12.72
CA HIS A 22 12.13 33.19 11.33
C HIS A 22 11.78 31.76 10.91
N LEU A 23 12.14 30.76 11.72
CA LEU A 23 11.81 29.35 11.47
C LEU A 23 10.29 29.13 11.39
N ARG A 24 9.51 29.79 12.25
CA ARG A 24 8.04 29.69 12.22
C ARG A 24 7.42 30.12 10.89
N PHE A 25 8.04 31.07 10.18
CA PHE A 25 7.49 31.61 8.93
C PHE A 25 8.18 31.09 7.68
N ASN A 26 9.33 30.43 7.80
CA ASN A 26 10.16 30.06 6.64
C ASN A 26 10.63 28.60 6.64
N SER A 27 10.26 27.78 7.65
CA SER A 27 10.71 26.37 7.74
C SER A 27 10.08 25.46 6.68
N ASP A 28 8.95 25.83 6.10
CA ASP A 28 8.28 25.05 5.05
C ASP A 28 9.14 24.86 3.78
N GLY A 29 10.13 25.74 3.57
CA GLY A 29 11.11 25.64 2.48
C GLY A 29 12.49 25.17 2.92
N MET A 30 12.64 24.63 4.13
CA MET A 30 13.91 24.21 4.71
C MET A 30 13.94 22.69 4.93
N GLU A 31 15.11 22.08 4.77
CA GLU A 31 15.29 20.68 5.10
C GLU A 31 15.14 20.47 6.61
N LEU A 32 14.38 19.45 7.00
CA LEU A 32 14.06 19.20 8.41
C LEU A 32 15.30 18.91 9.26
N ALA A 33 16.35 18.35 8.66
CA ALA A 33 17.65 18.17 9.32
C ALA A 33 18.31 19.52 9.66
N GLU A 34 18.17 20.53 8.79
CA GLU A 34 18.71 21.88 9.01
C GLU A 34 17.91 22.62 10.08
N VAL A 35 16.58 22.53 10.04
CA VAL A 35 15.72 23.10 11.09
C VAL A 35 16.03 22.46 12.44
N ALA A 36 16.17 21.13 12.49
CA ALA A 36 16.52 20.41 13.72
C ALA A 36 17.88 20.85 14.29
N GLN A 37 18.89 21.03 13.43
CA GLN A 37 20.20 21.50 13.85
C GLN A 37 20.14 22.95 14.36
N LEU A 38 19.45 23.85 13.64
CA LEU A 38 19.28 25.25 14.06
C LEU A 38 18.53 25.37 15.39
N VAL A 39 17.53 24.53 15.63
CA VAL A 39 16.81 24.46 16.92
C VAL A 39 17.69 23.89 18.02
N ALA A 40 18.49 22.86 17.74
CA ALA A 40 19.46 22.32 18.70
C ALA A 40 20.53 23.35 19.09
N ASP A 41 21.02 24.12 18.13
CA ASP A 41 22.00 25.17 18.37
C ASP A 41 21.38 26.38 19.09
N ALA A 42 20.14 26.75 18.79
CA ALA A 42 19.42 27.78 19.55
C ALA A 42 19.09 27.34 20.98
N ALA A 43 18.76 26.06 21.17
CA ALA A 43 18.60 25.48 22.48
C ALA A 43 19.92 25.55 23.27
N ALA A 44 21.05 25.22 22.63
CA ALA A 44 22.38 25.36 23.23
C ALA A 44 22.71 26.81 23.61
N LEU A 45 22.48 27.77 22.71
CA LEU A 45 22.72 29.21 22.96
C LEU A 45 21.80 29.78 24.06
N SER A 46 20.61 29.22 24.22
CA SER A 46 19.64 29.64 25.24
C SER A 46 19.84 28.95 26.59
N GLY A 47 20.81 28.03 26.70
CA GLY A 47 21.00 27.22 27.91
C GLY A 47 19.90 26.19 28.15
N PHE A 48 19.12 25.84 27.11
CA PHE A 48 18.22 24.68 27.11
C PHE A 48 19.01 23.42 26.72
N ASP A 49 20.04 23.12 27.52
CA ASP A 49 20.87 21.94 27.34
C ASP A 49 20.01 20.66 27.34
N ASP A 50 18.89 20.67 28.05
CA ASP A 50 17.89 19.59 28.09
C ASP A 50 17.23 19.27 26.74
N LEU A 51 16.93 20.27 25.89
CA LEU A 51 16.27 20.03 24.60
C LEU A 51 17.26 19.50 23.54
N ARG A 52 18.49 20.04 23.53
CA ARG A 52 19.60 19.55 22.71
C ARG A 52 19.97 18.12 23.13
N ASP A 53 20.13 17.91 24.43
CA ASP A 53 20.49 16.62 24.98
C ASP A 53 19.34 15.63 24.81
N ALA A 54 18.06 16.04 24.87
CA ALA A 54 16.91 15.17 24.57
C ALA A 54 16.84 14.72 23.10
N ALA A 55 17.18 15.61 22.15
CA ALA A 55 17.28 15.25 20.74
C ALA A 55 18.47 14.29 20.47
N ALA A 56 19.60 14.51 21.13
CA ALA A 56 20.77 13.64 21.08
C ALA A 56 20.57 12.31 21.87
N ALA A 57 19.72 12.31 22.89
CA ALA A 57 19.44 11.20 23.79
C ALA A 57 18.16 10.42 23.44
N LEU A 58 17.59 10.59 22.24
CA LEU A 58 16.52 9.72 21.77
C LEU A 58 16.97 8.27 21.93
N ALA A 59 16.32 7.58 22.87
CA ALA A 59 16.57 6.17 23.11
C ALA A 59 16.48 5.46 21.75
N PRO A 60 17.49 4.65 21.36
CA PRO A 60 17.47 4.04 20.04
C PRO A 60 16.18 3.26 19.79
N TRP A 61 15.67 2.63 20.84
CA TRP A 61 14.34 2.03 20.88
C TRP A 61 13.52 2.67 22.01
N PRO A 62 12.22 3.02 21.79
CA PRO A 62 11.48 2.97 20.53
C PRO A 62 11.65 4.21 19.65
N ALA A 63 12.28 5.28 20.16
CA ALA A 63 12.10 6.61 19.60
C ALA A 63 12.72 6.78 18.21
N ARG A 64 13.92 6.26 17.99
CA ARG A 64 14.59 6.34 16.68
C ARG A 64 13.94 5.41 15.64
N TYR A 65 13.40 4.28 16.07
CA TYR A 65 12.55 3.43 15.21
C TYR A 65 11.30 4.18 14.76
N LEU A 66 10.59 4.84 15.67
CA LEU A 66 9.39 5.62 15.33
C LEU A 66 9.72 6.78 14.39
N LEU A 67 10.87 7.44 14.57
CA LEU A 67 11.35 8.44 13.64
C LEU A 67 11.56 7.87 12.24
N ALA A 68 12.27 6.75 12.11
CA ALA A 68 12.53 6.12 10.82
C ALA A 68 11.23 5.64 10.14
N TYR A 69 10.37 4.97 10.91
CA TYR A 69 9.10 4.45 10.44
C TYR A 69 8.16 5.57 9.97
N ASN A 70 7.99 6.63 10.76
CA ASN A 70 7.13 7.75 10.39
C ASN A 70 7.72 8.61 9.26
N ALA A 71 9.04 8.73 9.16
CA ALA A 71 9.67 9.37 8.01
C ALA A 71 9.33 8.63 6.71
N LEU A 72 9.37 7.29 6.74
CA LEU A 72 8.98 6.48 5.58
C LEU A 72 7.49 6.64 5.26
N LEU A 73 6.61 6.62 6.26
CA LEU A 73 5.16 6.86 6.08
C LEU A 73 4.83 8.26 5.57
N ALA A 74 5.75 9.23 5.73
CA ALA A 74 5.63 10.59 5.22
C ALA A 74 6.33 10.81 3.86
N GLY A 75 6.92 9.76 3.28
CA GLY A 75 7.57 9.83 1.96
C GLY A 75 9.07 10.16 1.99
N ASP A 76 9.63 10.45 3.17
CA ASP A 76 11.04 10.83 3.32
C ASP A 76 11.92 9.57 3.52
N ILE A 77 12.15 8.87 2.40
CA ILE A 77 12.98 7.66 2.34
C ILE A 77 14.38 7.94 2.87
N GLY A 78 14.98 9.06 2.47
CA GLY A 78 16.35 9.42 2.87
C GLY A 78 16.49 9.59 4.39
N ARG A 79 15.51 10.22 5.04
CA ARG A 79 15.51 10.35 6.51
C ARG A 79 15.21 9.04 7.21
N ALA A 80 14.30 8.23 6.66
CA ALA A 80 14.02 6.89 7.18
C ALA A 80 15.29 6.03 7.22
N GLU A 81 16.05 6.03 6.14
CA GLU A 81 17.33 5.32 6.01
C GLU A 81 18.36 5.80 7.03
N ARG A 82 18.64 7.10 7.05
CA ARG A 82 19.62 7.68 7.99
C ARG A 82 19.26 7.40 9.45
N ALA A 83 17.97 7.44 9.79
CA ALA A 83 17.52 7.13 11.14
C ALA A 83 17.63 5.63 11.45
N SER A 84 17.32 4.75 10.49
CA SER A 84 17.44 3.30 10.62
C SER A 84 18.88 2.83 10.80
N GLU A 85 19.84 3.40 10.05
CA GLU A 85 21.28 3.08 10.14
C GLU A 85 21.89 3.37 11.52
N GLN A 86 21.24 4.24 12.30
CA GLN A 86 21.66 4.62 13.64
C GLN A 86 21.00 3.77 14.74
N LEU A 87 20.17 2.79 14.38
CA LEU A 87 19.62 1.83 15.33
C LEU A 87 20.69 0.79 15.71
N PRO A 88 20.93 0.53 17.01
CA PRO A 88 21.73 -0.59 17.45
C PRO A 88 21.00 -1.90 17.15
N ALA A 89 21.73 -3.02 17.24
CA ALA A 89 21.15 -4.35 17.11
C ALA A 89 19.91 -4.51 18.02
N PRO A 90 18.76 -4.98 17.49
CA PRO A 90 17.52 -5.05 18.25
C PRO A 90 17.60 -6.16 19.31
N ALA A 91 17.09 -5.87 20.50
CA ALA A 91 16.73 -6.90 21.47
C ALA A 91 15.56 -7.75 20.94
N ALA A 92 15.27 -8.88 21.59
CA ALA A 92 14.31 -9.88 21.09
C ALA A 92 12.91 -9.26 20.81
N GLU A 93 12.46 -8.37 21.67
CA GLU A 93 11.18 -7.67 21.59
C GLU A 93 11.08 -6.66 20.44
N TRP A 94 12.22 -6.20 19.90
CA TRP A 94 12.28 -5.21 18.81
C TRP A 94 12.63 -5.83 17.44
N ARG A 95 12.93 -7.14 17.40
CA ARG A 95 13.39 -7.82 16.18
C ARG A 95 12.37 -7.72 15.04
N SER A 96 11.09 -8.01 15.32
CA SER A 96 10.03 -7.94 14.31
C SER A 96 9.86 -6.53 13.75
N ALA A 97 9.90 -5.52 14.62
CA ALA A 97 9.82 -4.12 14.21
C ALA A 97 11.02 -3.70 13.34
N ALA A 98 12.23 -4.06 13.75
CA ALA A 98 13.46 -3.80 13.00
C ALA A 98 13.42 -4.47 11.61
N ASP A 99 13.05 -5.75 11.55
CA ASP A 99 12.99 -6.52 10.31
C ASP A 99 11.91 -5.95 9.36
N ARG A 100 10.76 -5.53 9.90
CA ARG A 100 9.70 -4.87 9.12
C ARG A 100 10.18 -3.56 8.50
N LEU A 101 10.77 -2.68 9.30
CA LEU A 101 11.31 -1.40 8.80
C LEU A 101 12.39 -1.62 7.73
N ALA A 102 13.29 -2.58 7.95
CA ALA A 102 14.33 -2.92 7.00
C ALA A 102 13.74 -3.40 5.66
N ARG A 103 12.71 -4.25 5.68
CA ARG A 103 11.98 -4.67 4.47
C ARG A 103 11.32 -3.50 3.75
N MET A 104 10.62 -2.62 4.47
CA MET A 104 9.95 -1.47 3.85
C MET A 104 10.94 -0.52 3.16
N ILE A 105 12.06 -0.21 3.82
CA ILE A 105 13.15 0.59 3.23
C ILE A 105 13.75 -0.10 2.01
N ALA A 106 14.03 -1.41 2.11
CA ALA A 106 14.59 -2.17 0.99
C ALA A 106 13.66 -2.18 -0.24
N ARG A 107 12.35 -2.30 -0.02
CA ARG A 107 11.34 -2.21 -1.09
C ARG A 107 11.25 -0.82 -1.70
N ALA A 108 11.29 0.24 -0.88
CA ALA A 108 11.32 1.62 -1.37
C ALA A 108 12.54 1.84 -2.28
N ARG A 109 13.74 1.45 -1.84
CA ARG A 109 14.98 1.51 -2.64
C ARG A 109 14.85 0.74 -3.96
N ALA A 110 14.28 -0.46 -3.93
CA ALA A 110 14.09 -1.27 -5.13
C ALA A 110 13.12 -0.63 -6.14
N ALA A 111 12.11 0.08 -5.66
CA ALA A 111 11.11 0.73 -6.50
C ALA A 111 11.58 2.08 -7.10
N GLN A 112 12.50 2.81 -6.46
CA GLN A 112 12.97 4.15 -6.90
C GLN A 112 13.45 4.23 -8.35
N GLY A 113 13.93 3.13 -8.93
CA GLY A 113 14.40 3.10 -10.32
C GLY A 113 13.29 3.06 -11.38
N VAL A 114 12.06 2.71 -10.98
CA VAL A 114 10.92 2.48 -11.90
C VAL A 114 9.64 3.15 -11.43
N SER A 115 9.65 3.75 -10.25
CA SER A 115 8.52 4.39 -9.57
C SER A 115 9.03 5.71 -8.97
N PRO A 116 8.36 6.85 -9.22
CA PRO A 116 8.82 8.13 -8.71
C PRO A 116 8.76 8.22 -7.17
N LEU A 117 7.86 7.46 -6.53
CA LEU A 117 7.64 7.49 -5.08
C LEU A 117 7.38 8.91 -4.54
N ASP A 118 6.68 9.73 -5.32
CA ASP A 118 6.16 11.02 -4.89
C ASP A 118 4.77 10.88 -4.26
N ASP A 119 4.10 12.00 -3.98
CA ASP A 119 2.77 12.05 -3.39
C ASP A 119 1.63 11.63 -4.34
N THR A 120 1.95 11.27 -5.59
CA THR A 120 0.99 10.77 -6.59
C THR A 120 1.17 9.28 -6.91
N ASP A 121 2.29 8.67 -6.48
CA ASP A 121 2.66 7.30 -6.81
C ASP A 121 2.06 6.26 -5.85
N LEU A 122 0.74 6.05 -5.98
CA LEU A 122 0.03 5.08 -5.14
C LEU A 122 0.59 3.66 -5.27
N ARG A 123 0.91 3.22 -6.48
CA ARG A 123 1.36 1.85 -6.75
C ARG A 123 2.73 1.60 -6.13
N GLY A 124 3.69 2.50 -6.32
CA GLY A 124 5.02 2.40 -5.74
C GLY A 124 4.99 2.41 -4.21
N TRP A 125 4.22 3.32 -3.62
CA TRP A 125 4.07 3.39 -2.16
C TRP A 125 3.35 2.19 -1.57
N HIS A 126 2.33 1.65 -2.23
CA HIS A 126 1.68 0.41 -1.80
C HIS A 126 2.72 -0.72 -1.68
N PHE A 127 3.53 -0.93 -2.72
CA PHE A 127 4.59 -1.94 -2.68
C PHE A 127 5.65 -1.66 -1.60
N ALA A 128 6.12 -0.42 -1.47
CA ALA A 128 7.11 -0.06 -0.46
C ALA A 128 6.63 -0.40 0.96
N LEU A 129 5.38 -0.04 1.28
CA LEU A 129 4.84 -0.17 2.63
C LEU A 129 4.36 -1.58 2.96
N THR A 130 3.62 -2.23 2.06
CA THR A 130 2.99 -3.54 2.33
C THR A 130 3.78 -4.71 1.75
N GLY A 131 4.52 -4.48 0.68
CA GLY A 131 5.11 -5.53 -0.15
C GLY A 131 4.13 -6.12 -1.18
N GLY A 132 2.88 -5.65 -1.20
CA GLY A 132 1.86 -6.03 -2.17
C GLY A 132 2.03 -5.30 -3.49
N LEU A 133 1.67 -5.95 -4.59
CA LEU A 133 1.60 -5.30 -5.91
C LEU A 133 0.17 -4.85 -6.20
N LEU A 134 -0.06 -3.54 -6.29
CA LEU A 134 -1.35 -2.95 -6.66
C LEU A 134 -1.56 -3.02 -8.17
N MET A 135 -2.53 -3.81 -8.60
CA MET A 135 -2.72 -4.15 -10.01
C MET A 135 -3.39 -3.04 -10.80
N SER A 136 -4.38 -2.35 -10.23
CA SER A 136 -5.16 -1.34 -10.95
C SER A 136 -5.26 -0.03 -10.19
N ILE A 137 -5.12 1.07 -10.94
CA ILE A 137 -5.30 2.45 -10.48
C ILE A 137 -6.68 2.92 -10.96
N SER A 138 -7.49 3.46 -10.05
CA SER A 138 -8.76 4.10 -10.38
C SER A 138 -8.51 5.34 -11.24
N PRO A 139 -9.19 5.48 -12.40
CA PRO A 139 -9.11 6.71 -13.17
C PRO A 139 -9.96 7.84 -12.56
N TYR A 140 -10.90 7.53 -11.67
CA TYR A 140 -11.91 8.47 -11.21
C TYR A 140 -11.43 9.32 -10.03
N GLY A 141 -11.63 10.64 -10.13
CA GLY A 141 -11.35 11.58 -9.03
C GLY A 141 -9.87 11.66 -8.64
N PHE A 142 -8.97 11.37 -9.58
CA PHE A 142 -7.53 11.30 -9.32
C PHE A 142 -7.02 12.59 -8.67
N HIS A 143 -7.35 13.74 -9.27
CA HIS A 143 -6.97 15.08 -8.78
C HIS A 143 -7.89 15.60 -7.65
N ASP A 144 -9.01 14.93 -7.39
CA ASP A 144 -9.95 15.23 -6.30
C ASP A 144 -9.58 14.48 -5.00
N GLY A 145 -8.32 14.07 -4.89
CA GLY A 145 -7.76 13.41 -3.71
C GLY A 145 -8.12 11.93 -3.60
N MET A 146 -8.49 11.24 -4.68
CA MET A 146 -8.52 9.77 -4.68
C MET A 146 -7.17 9.17 -5.08
N THR A 147 -6.44 9.85 -5.96
CA THR A 147 -5.07 9.50 -6.38
C THR A 147 -4.92 8.01 -6.71
N GLY A 148 -5.87 7.45 -7.48
CA GLY A 148 -5.86 6.05 -7.89
C GLY A 148 -6.68 5.07 -7.05
N ARG A 149 -7.41 5.54 -6.03
CA ARG A 149 -8.30 4.72 -5.20
C ARG A 149 -9.77 4.90 -5.64
N PHE A 150 -10.61 3.91 -5.45
CA PHE A 150 -12.06 4.06 -5.64
C PHE A 150 -12.71 4.60 -4.36
N ALA A 151 -13.43 5.72 -4.43
CA ALA A 151 -14.27 6.18 -3.31
C ALA A 151 -15.44 5.21 -3.09
N PHE A 152 -16.23 5.02 -4.13
CA PHE A 152 -17.33 4.08 -4.20
C PHE A 152 -17.11 3.19 -5.41
N MET A 153 -17.11 1.88 -5.20
CA MET A 153 -16.95 0.87 -6.24
C MET A 153 -18.22 0.03 -6.31
N SER A 154 -18.94 0.13 -7.43
CA SER A 154 -19.92 -0.88 -7.83
C SER A 154 -19.15 -1.88 -8.69
N ASP A 155 -18.67 -2.95 -8.06
CA ASP A 155 -17.80 -3.91 -8.72
C ASP A 155 -18.57 -4.69 -9.80
N SER A 156 -17.82 -5.34 -10.69
CA SER A 156 -18.38 -6.10 -11.80
C SER A 156 -17.60 -7.38 -12.10
N PHE A 157 -18.23 -8.30 -12.81
CA PHE A 157 -17.55 -9.48 -13.35
C PHE A 157 -16.37 -9.10 -14.27
N ALA A 158 -16.48 -8.01 -15.02
CA ALA A 158 -15.43 -7.48 -15.89
C ALA A 158 -14.20 -6.98 -15.11
N MET A 159 -14.42 -6.32 -13.97
CA MET A 159 -13.36 -5.88 -13.07
C MET A 159 -12.66 -7.06 -12.37
N CYS A 160 -13.44 -8.03 -11.86
CA CYS A 160 -12.90 -9.28 -11.35
C CYS A 160 -12.03 -9.99 -12.40
N ARG A 161 -12.51 -10.07 -13.64
CA ARG A 161 -11.78 -10.66 -14.76
C ARG A 161 -10.47 -9.92 -15.05
N ARG A 162 -10.50 -8.58 -15.07
CA ARG A 162 -9.32 -7.73 -15.27
C ARG A 162 -8.26 -7.97 -14.19
N SER A 163 -8.64 -8.01 -12.92
CA SER A 163 -7.71 -8.29 -11.82
C SER A 163 -7.05 -9.65 -11.96
N LEU A 164 -7.81 -10.70 -12.31
CA LEU A 164 -7.22 -12.03 -12.53
C LEU A 164 -6.28 -12.08 -13.75
N ASP A 165 -6.62 -11.39 -14.84
CA ASP A 165 -5.76 -11.29 -16.02
C ASP A 165 -4.47 -10.52 -15.73
N ARG A 166 -4.50 -9.51 -14.85
CA ARG A 166 -3.32 -8.78 -14.38
C ARG A 166 -2.48 -9.60 -13.40
N LEU A 167 -3.12 -10.34 -12.51
CA LEU A 167 -2.47 -11.30 -11.63
C LEU A 167 -1.65 -12.31 -12.45
N ARG A 168 -2.20 -12.84 -13.55
CA ARG A 168 -1.45 -13.72 -14.46
C ARG A 168 -0.15 -13.07 -14.93
N ARG A 169 -0.23 -11.84 -15.44
CA ARG A 169 0.95 -11.12 -15.94
C ARG A 169 2.00 -10.91 -14.84
N VAL A 170 1.57 -10.54 -13.63
CA VAL A 170 2.46 -10.40 -12.47
C VAL A 170 3.17 -11.73 -12.17
N LEU A 171 2.43 -12.84 -12.09
CA LEU A 171 3.02 -14.17 -11.86
C LEU A 171 3.99 -14.57 -12.98
N GLU A 172 3.66 -14.25 -14.24
CA GLU A 172 4.51 -14.54 -15.40
C GLU A 172 5.85 -13.80 -15.32
N VAL A 173 5.83 -12.46 -15.17
CA VAL A 173 7.05 -11.63 -15.20
C VAL A 173 7.94 -11.82 -13.98
N THR A 174 7.35 -12.21 -12.85
CA THR A 174 8.09 -12.55 -11.61
C THR A 174 8.52 -14.01 -11.56
N GLY A 175 8.18 -14.81 -12.58
CA GLY A 175 8.57 -16.22 -12.67
C GLY A 175 7.85 -17.15 -11.67
N ARG A 176 6.77 -16.70 -11.02
CA ARG A 176 6.00 -17.52 -10.09
C ARG A 176 5.09 -18.49 -10.83
N ARG A 177 5.00 -19.72 -10.33
CA ARG A 177 4.25 -20.82 -10.95
C ARG A 177 3.46 -21.56 -9.87
N PRO A 178 2.32 -21.01 -9.41
CA PRO A 178 1.47 -21.73 -8.48
C PRO A 178 1.03 -23.08 -9.05
N THR A 179 0.86 -24.06 -8.19
CA THR A 179 0.49 -25.45 -8.55
C THR A 179 -0.96 -25.77 -8.21
N SER A 180 -1.62 -24.92 -7.42
CA SER A 180 -3.01 -25.05 -6.99
C SER A 180 -3.60 -23.68 -6.64
N VAL A 181 -4.92 -23.60 -6.60
CA VAL A 181 -5.65 -22.46 -6.02
C VAL A 181 -6.24 -22.89 -4.68
N GLY A 182 -5.90 -22.15 -3.61
CA GLY A 182 -6.45 -22.33 -2.28
C GLY A 182 -7.76 -21.56 -2.12
N LEU A 183 -8.88 -22.28 -1.98
CA LEU A 183 -10.21 -21.72 -1.76
C LEU A 183 -10.39 -21.36 -0.29
N LEU A 184 -10.53 -20.07 -0.01
CA LEU A 184 -11.00 -19.56 1.28
C LEU A 184 -12.47 -19.94 1.50
N PRO A 185 -12.97 -19.96 2.75
CA PRO A 185 -14.29 -20.51 3.06
C PRO A 185 -15.46 -19.58 2.73
N ASP A 186 -15.24 -18.26 2.62
CA ASP A 186 -16.30 -17.29 2.31
C ASP A 186 -16.72 -17.36 0.83
N ARG A 187 -18.01 -17.08 0.58
CA ARG A 187 -18.62 -17.25 -0.74
C ARG A 187 -17.92 -16.39 -1.81
N SER A 188 -17.66 -15.13 -1.50
CA SER A 188 -17.05 -14.16 -2.42
C SER A 188 -15.68 -14.64 -2.90
N SER A 189 -14.83 -15.08 -1.98
CA SER A 189 -13.51 -15.62 -2.30
C SER A 189 -13.58 -16.99 -3.00
N ARG A 190 -14.59 -17.83 -2.70
CA ARG A 190 -14.81 -19.09 -3.43
C ARG A 190 -15.16 -18.85 -4.89
N ILE A 191 -16.05 -17.90 -5.19
CA ILE A 191 -16.41 -17.52 -6.57
C ILE A 191 -15.16 -17.11 -7.34
N LEU A 192 -14.38 -16.17 -6.78
CA LEU A 192 -13.20 -15.64 -7.44
C LEU A 192 -12.07 -16.69 -7.54
N GLY A 193 -11.90 -17.53 -6.51
CA GLY A 193 -10.93 -18.62 -6.50
C GLY A 193 -11.24 -19.71 -7.52
N LEU A 194 -12.52 -20.05 -7.72
CA LEU A 194 -12.94 -20.97 -8.78
C LEU A 194 -12.66 -20.39 -10.17
N ALA A 195 -12.95 -19.10 -10.38
CA ALA A 195 -12.63 -18.42 -11.63
C ALA A 195 -11.12 -18.41 -11.89
N ALA A 196 -10.30 -18.11 -10.86
CA ALA A 196 -8.85 -18.18 -10.94
C ALA A 196 -8.37 -19.59 -11.31
N ALA A 197 -8.85 -20.63 -10.61
CA ALA A 197 -8.44 -22.02 -10.87
C ALA A 197 -8.67 -22.42 -12.33
N GLN A 198 -9.85 -22.11 -12.87
CA GLN A 198 -10.17 -22.34 -14.28
C GLN A 198 -9.29 -21.50 -15.22
N LEU A 199 -9.11 -20.21 -14.93
CA LEU A 199 -8.33 -19.27 -15.73
C LEU A 199 -6.84 -19.65 -15.83
N PHE A 200 -6.28 -20.21 -14.76
CA PHE A 200 -4.89 -20.65 -14.66
C PHE A 200 -4.70 -22.13 -15.04
N GLY A 201 -5.79 -22.89 -15.22
CA GLY A 201 -5.72 -24.34 -15.45
C GLY A 201 -5.16 -25.11 -14.24
N LEU A 202 -5.44 -24.66 -13.03
CA LEU A 202 -4.94 -25.22 -11.76
C LEU A 202 -6.06 -25.94 -10.99
N PRO A 203 -5.72 -26.97 -10.18
CA PRO A 203 -6.68 -27.58 -9.28
C PRO A 203 -7.14 -26.57 -8.21
N ALA A 204 -8.45 -26.51 -7.98
CA ALA A 204 -9.06 -25.78 -6.87
C ALA A 204 -9.17 -26.71 -5.65
N GLU A 205 -8.54 -26.33 -4.54
CA GLU A 205 -8.52 -27.12 -3.32
C GLU A 205 -8.87 -26.24 -2.12
N PRO A 206 -9.46 -26.79 -1.04
CA PRO A 206 -9.60 -26.05 0.21
C PRO A 206 -8.25 -25.47 0.65
N PHE A 207 -8.27 -24.24 1.16
CA PHE A 207 -7.08 -23.58 1.66
C PHE A 207 -6.41 -24.41 2.78
N ASP A 208 -5.11 -24.65 2.62
CA ASP A 208 -4.23 -25.20 3.66
C ASP A 208 -3.07 -24.20 3.83
N PRO A 209 -2.90 -23.59 5.02
CA PRO A 209 -1.85 -22.59 5.25
C PRO A 209 -0.45 -23.17 5.06
N ARG A 210 -0.28 -24.50 5.13
CA ARG A 210 1.01 -25.18 4.99
C ARG A 210 1.33 -25.58 3.54
N ARG A 211 0.42 -25.34 2.59
CA ARG A 211 0.63 -25.73 1.19
C ARG A 211 1.59 -24.74 0.51
N PRO A 212 2.77 -25.21 0.05
CA PRO A 212 3.67 -24.38 -0.75
C PRO A 212 3.10 -24.16 -2.15
N ASP A 213 3.61 -23.14 -2.85
CA ASP A 213 3.25 -22.87 -4.25
C ASP A 213 1.74 -22.77 -4.52
N ALA A 214 0.93 -22.40 -3.52
CA ALA A 214 -0.51 -22.19 -3.68
C ALA A 214 -0.81 -20.73 -4.01
N LEU A 215 -1.73 -20.50 -4.94
CA LEU A 215 -2.36 -19.19 -5.13
C LEU A 215 -3.60 -19.13 -4.24
N VAL A 216 -3.55 -18.36 -3.17
CA VAL A 216 -4.71 -18.11 -2.29
C VAL A 216 -5.44 -16.89 -2.81
N VAL A 217 -6.73 -17.02 -3.10
CA VAL A 217 -7.54 -15.98 -3.73
C VAL A 217 -8.62 -15.53 -2.75
N ALA A 218 -8.56 -14.27 -2.37
CA ALA A 218 -9.58 -13.58 -1.59
C ALA A 218 -10.30 -12.57 -2.48
N TYR A 219 -11.63 -12.49 -2.35
CA TYR A 219 -12.36 -11.34 -2.88
C TYR A 219 -12.08 -10.12 -2.00
N SER A 220 -12.28 -10.26 -0.69
CA SER A 220 -11.94 -9.28 0.34
C SER A 220 -11.43 -10.02 1.58
N LEU A 221 -10.27 -9.60 2.10
CA LEU A 221 -9.69 -10.21 3.30
C LEU A 221 -10.46 -9.84 4.58
N SER A 222 -11.32 -8.81 4.54
CA SER A 222 -12.21 -8.46 5.64
C SER A 222 -13.33 -9.49 5.87
N GLU A 223 -13.57 -10.38 4.91
CA GLU A 223 -14.57 -11.46 5.00
C GLU A 223 -13.95 -12.80 5.47
N THR A 224 -12.64 -12.85 5.73
CA THR A 224 -11.89 -14.07 6.06
C THR A 224 -11.17 -13.96 7.40
N GLU A 225 -11.00 -15.09 8.09
CA GLU A 225 -10.17 -15.20 9.31
C GLU A 225 -8.66 -15.09 8.98
N PRO A 226 -7.97 -14.04 9.47
CA PRO A 226 -6.64 -13.66 8.97
C PRO A 226 -5.47 -14.44 9.58
N ASP A 227 -5.64 -15.09 10.74
CA ASP A 227 -4.53 -15.65 11.54
C ASP A 227 -3.67 -16.66 10.75
N SER A 228 -4.31 -17.44 9.89
CA SER A 228 -3.65 -18.46 9.06
C SER A 228 -2.97 -17.90 7.80
N LEU A 229 -3.11 -16.60 7.54
CA LEU A 229 -2.58 -15.91 6.36
C LEU A 229 -1.39 -15.00 6.69
N LEU A 230 -1.08 -14.73 7.96
CA LEU A 230 0.02 -13.84 8.35
C LEU A 230 1.38 -14.37 7.92
N GLU A 231 1.63 -15.66 8.20
CA GLU A 231 2.87 -16.33 7.83
C GLU A 231 2.83 -16.81 6.39
N ARG A 232 3.93 -16.63 5.67
CA ARG A 232 4.08 -17.09 4.28
C ARG A 232 4.81 -18.42 4.27
N VAL A 233 4.24 -19.40 3.56
CA VAL A 233 4.96 -20.62 3.15
C VAL A 233 5.59 -20.39 1.79
N ASP A 234 6.76 -20.98 1.56
CA ASP A 234 7.53 -20.85 0.32
C ASP A 234 6.65 -21.02 -0.93
N GLY A 235 6.77 -20.05 -1.84
CA GLY A 235 6.05 -20.03 -3.12
C GLY A 235 4.56 -19.68 -3.05
N GLN A 236 3.96 -19.62 -1.86
CA GLN A 236 2.56 -19.21 -1.70
C GLN A 236 2.38 -17.73 -2.03
N VAL A 237 1.32 -17.41 -2.79
CA VAL A 237 0.94 -16.04 -3.13
C VAL A 237 -0.49 -15.80 -2.64
N LEU A 238 -0.69 -14.76 -1.83
CA LEU A 238 -2.00 -14.27 -1.43
C LEU A 238 -2.42 -13.12 -2.33
N PHE A 239 -3.52 -13.30 -3.05
CA PHE A 239 -4.15 -12.26 -3.84
C PHE A 239 -5.47 -11.83 -3.21
N GLU A 240 -5.68 -10.52 -3.08
CA GLU A 240 -6.94 -9.91 -2.70
C GLU A 240 -7.45 -9.04 -3.84
N HIS A 241 -8.69 -9.20 -4.28
CA HIS A 241 -9.24 -8.35 -5.34
C HIS A 241 -9.60 -6.94 -4.85
N SER A 242 -10.38 -6.85 -3.77
CA SER A 242 -11.01 -5.64 -3.30
C SER A 242 -10.53 -5.32 -1.88
N SER A 243 -9.52 -4.45 -1.75
CA SER A 243 -8.95 -4.08 -0.44
C SER A 243 -9.42 -2.70 0.02
N CYS A 244 -9.94 -2.62 1.25
CA CYS A 244 -10.42 -1.38 1.83
C CYS A 244 -9.24 -0.52 2.35
N TRP A 245 -8.97 0.64 1.76
CA TRP A 245 -7.82 1.46 2.20
C TRP A 245 -8.11 2.29 3.46
N THR A 246 -9.38 2.55 3.77
CA THR A 246 -9.78 3.28 5.00
C THR A 246 -9.93 2.39 6.23
N ASP A 247 -10.04 1.08 6.01
CA ASP A 247 -10.08 0.04 7.04
C ASP A 247 -9.31 -1.19 6.53
N PRO A 248 -7.96 -1.11 6.48
CA PRO A 248 -7.14 -2.15 5.88
C PRO A 248 -7.29 -3.51 6.58
N PRO A 249 -7.19 -4.62 5.83
CA PRO A 249 -7.28 -5.96 6.42
C PRO A 249 -6.13 -6.23 7.40
N ALA A 250 -6.36 -7.21 8.29
CA ALA A 250 -5.41 -7.61 9.32
C ALA A 250 -4.09 -8.23 8.78
N VAL A 251 -4.05 -8.55 7.49
CA VAL A 251 -2.86 -9.01 6.77
C VAL A 251 -2.77 -8.31 5.43
N SER A 252 -1.55 -7.98 4.98
CA SER A 252 -1.34 -7.40 3.66
C SER A 252 -1.26 -8.49 2.58
N ALA A 253 -2.11 -8.45 1.56
CA ALA A 253 -1.99 -9.36 0.43
C ALA A 253 -0.68 -9.16 -0.35
N ASP A 254 -0.18 -10.23 -0.96
CA ASP A 254 1.01 -10.19 -1.81
C ASP A 254 0.72 -9.49 -3.15
N ALA A 255 -0.54 -9.49 -3.58
CA ALA A 255 -1.02 -8.71 -4.71
C ALA A 255 -2.46 -8.25 -4.45
N VAL A 256 -2.77 -7.01 -4.84
CA VAL A 256 -4.07 -6.36 -4.60
C VAL A 256 -4.66 -5.92 -5.93
N GLY A 257 -5.90 -6.30 -6.24
CA GLY A 257 -6.59 -5.92 -7.47
C GLY A 257 -6.81 -4.40 -7.54
N VAL A 258 -7.56 -3.89 -6.58
CA VAL A 258 -7.95 -2.48 -6.45
C VAL A 258 -7.99 -2.05 -4.97
N LEU A 259 -7.81 -0.75 -4.74
CA LEU A 259 -8.08 -0.12 -3.45
C LEU A 259 -9.41 0.63 -3.49
N HIS A 260 -10.27 0.41 -2.51
CA HIS A 260 -11.56 1.10 -2.39
C HIS A 260 -11.81 1.63 -0.98
N GLN A 261 -12.77 2.54 -0.84
CA GLN A 261 -13.34 2.89 0.46
C GLN A 261 -14.66 2.13 0.70
N PHE A 262 -15.61 2.25 -0.22
CA PHE A 262 -16.84 1.45 -0.20
C PHE A 262 -16.90 0.57 -1.44
N SER A 263 -17.22 -0.70 -1.26
CA SER A 263 -17.34 -1.68 -2.34
C SER A 263 -18.65 -2.43 -2.21
N GLN A 264 -19.28 -2.68 -3.35
CA GLN A 264 -20.41 -3.58 -3.49
C GLN A 264 -20.03 -4.65 -4.51
N SER A 265 -20.11 -5.92 -4.10
CA SER A 265 -19.72 -7.02 -4.98
C SER A 265 -20.71 -7.25 -6.12
N PRO A 266 -20.31 -7.92 -7.22
CA PRO A 266 -21.18 -8.14 -8.37
C PRO A 266 -22.42 -8.99 -8.06
N TRP A 267 -22.35 -9.81 -7.01
CA TRP A 267 -23.41 -10.74 -6.59
C TRP A 267 -24.22 -10.24 -5.39
N ASP A 268 -23.88 -9.09 -4.81
CA ASP A 268 -24.70 -8.49 -3.76
C ASP A 268 -25.93 -7.79 -4.33
N ARG A 269 -26.94 -7.61 -3.47
CA ARG A 269 -28.07 -6.74 -3.77
C ARG A 269 -27.56 -5.32 -4.02
N ARG A 270 -27.89 -4.74 -5.17
CA ARG A 270 -27.39 -3.42 -5.60
C ARG A 270 -28.48 -2.49 -6.09
N MET A 271 -28.20 -1.19 -6.08
CA MET A 271 -29.05 -0.18 -6.68
C MET A 271 -28.46 0.21 -8.04
N THR A 272 -29.26 0.12 -9.10
CA THR A 272 -28.87 0.51 -10.46
C THR A 272 -29.84 1.56 -10.97
N VAL A 273 -29.43 2.31 -12.00
CA VAL A 273 -30.33 3.21 -12.71
C VAL A 273 -30.82 2.49 -13.95
N SER A 274 -32.15 2.38 -14.11
CA SER A 274 -32.75 1.77 -15.29
C SER A 274 -32.50 2.62 -16.54
N PRO A 275 -32.72 2.10 -17.76
CA PRO A 275 -32.63 2.89 -18.98
C PRO A 275 -33.53 4.14 -18.98
N ASP A 276 -34.62 4.12 -18.21
CA ASP A 276 -35.56 5.24 -18.05
C ASP A 276 -35.12 6.26 -16.99
N GLY A 277 -33.97 6.06 -16.34
CA GLY A 277 -33.41 6.96 -15.33
C GLY A 277 -33.92 6.73 -13.89
N GLU A 278 -34.76 5.72 -13.69
CA GLU A 278 -35.34 5.43 -12.37
C GLU A 278 -34.43 4.49 -11.56
N PRO A 279 -34.27 4.72 -10.24
CA PRO A 279 -33.51 3.83 -9.38
C PRO A 279 -34.24 2.48 -9.21
N GLU A 280 -33.57 1.41 -9.58
CA GLU A 280 -34.04 0.03 -9.44
C GLU A 280 -33.15 -0.72 -8.44
N THR A 281 -33.76 -1.55 -7.59
CA THR A 281 -33.01 -2.47 -6.73
C THR A 281 -32.91 -3.83 -7.41
N VAL A 282 -31.69 -4.22 -7.74
CA VAL A 282 -31.36 -5.56 -8.22
C VAL A 282 -31.15 -6.47 -7.02
N ALA A 283 -31.83 -7.61 -6.99
CA ALA A 283 -31.67 -8.61 -5.93
C ALA A 283 -30.25 -9.19 -5.92
N ALA A 284 -29.84 -9.78 -4.78
CA ALA A 284 -28.60 -10.53 -4.71
C ALA A 284 -28.64 -11.72 -5.69
N ASP A 285 -27.49 -12.03 -6.26
CA ASP A 285 -27.35 -13.14 -7.19
C ASP A 285 -27.05 -14.42 -6.41
N ASP A 286 -28.09 -15.23 -6.21
CA ASP A 286 -28.03 -16.50 -5.46
C ASP A 286 -27.60 -17.70 -6.32
N ARG A 287 -27.14 -17.49 -7.57
CA ARG A 287 -26.58 -18.57 -8.40
C ARG A 287 -25.42 -19.27 -7.68
N ALA A 288 -25.18 -20.52 -8.08
CA ALA A 288 -24.10 -21.32 -7.52
C ALA A 288 -22.72 -20.69 -7.81
N GLU A 289 -21.76 -20.90 -6.90
CA GLU A 289 -20.44 -20.26 -6.98
C GLU A 289 -19.71 -20.52 -8.31
N ASN A 290 -19.87 -21.73 -8.85
CA ASN A 290 -19.29 -22.11 -10.14
C ASN A 290 -19.94 -21.39 -11.32
N GLU A 291 -21.25 -21.12 -11.28
CA GLU A 291 -21.93 -20.37 -12.35
C GLU A 291 -21.47 -18.91 -12.38
N LEU A 292 -21.26 -18.31 -11.20
CA LEU A 292 -20.72 -16.96 -11.08
C LEU A 292 -19.24 -16.90 -11.50
N ALA A 293 -18.46 -17.94 -11.20
CA ALA A 293 -17.09 -18.06 -11.68
C ALA A 293 -17.04 -18.13 -13.22
N ASP A 294 -17.95 -18.90 -13.83
CA ASP A 294 -18.04 -19.00 -15.30
C ASP A 294 -18.44 -17.66 -15.94
N GLU A 295 -19.32 -16.88 -15.29
CA GLU A 295 -19.69 -15.52 -15.71
C GLU A 295 -18.48 -14.57 -15.74
N ILE A 296 -17.62 -14.60 -14.70
CA ILE A 296 -16.34 -13.84 -14.68
C ILE A 296 -15.51 -14.18 -15.92
N LEU A 297 -15.44 -15.46 -16.28
CA LEU A 297 -14.60 -15.91 -17.39
C LEU A 297 -15.18 -15.60 -18.76
N ALA A 298 -16.51 -15.59 -18.88
CA ALA A 298 -17.24 -15.25 -20.10
C ALA A 298 -17.26 -13.74 -20.38
N THR A 299 -17.12 -12.91 -19.34
CA THR A 299 -17.13 -11.45 -19.45
C THR A 299 -15.80 -10.92 -20.00
N ALA A 300 -15.86 -9.96 -20.92
CA ALA A 300 -14.66 -9.25 -21.35
C ALA A 300 -14.06 -8.44 -20.18
N PRO A 301 -12.72 -8.42 -20.00
CA PRO A 301 -12.12 -7.63 -18.94
C PRO A 301 -12.42 -6.14 -19.15
N ASP A 302 -12.62 -5.43 -18.05
CA ASP A 302 -12.83 -3.99 -18.07
C ASP A 302 -11.59 -3.27 -18.65
N SER A 303 -11.81 -2.22 -19.43
CA SER A 303 -10.77 -1.41 -20.04
C SER A 303 -10.50 -0.10 -19.29
N PHE A 304 -11.34 0.31 -18.32
CA PHE A 304 -11.31 1.63 -17.66
C PHE A 304 -10.90 2.74 -18.63
N GLU A 305 -11.87 3.23 -19.40
CA GLU A 305 -11.65 4.46 -20.16
C GLU A 305 -11.53 5.64 -19.19
N SER A 306 -10.45 6.40 -19.31
CA SER A 306 -10.21 7.56 -18.46
C SER A 306 -11.09 8.71 -18.92
N ASP A 307 -12.12 9.02 -18.15
CA ASP A 307 -12.91 10.24 -18.35
C ASP A 307 -12.21 11.48 -17.78
N ASP A 308 -11.22 11.29 -16.89
CA ASP A 308 -10.47 12.33 -16.18
C ASP A 308 -9.02 12.45 -16.68
N ASP A 309 -8.32 13.54 -16.31
CA ASP A 309 -6.87 13.76 -16.50
C ASP A 309 -5.99 12.80 -15.64
N ALA A 310 -6.49 11.61 -15.32
CA ALA A 310 -5.77 10.59 -14.57
C ALA A 310 -4.65 9.97 -15.43
N PRO A 311 -3.51 9.57 -14.83
CA PRO A 311 -2.48 8.86 -15.55
C PRO A 311 -3.01 7.57 -16.16
N PRO A 312 -2.65 7.23 -17.41
CA PRO A 312 -3.04 5.96 -18.00
C PRO A 312 -2.45 4.82 -17.18
N ASP A 313 -3.22 3.75 -17.03
CA ASP A 313 -2.80 2.58 -16.26
C ASP A 313 -2.70 1.32 -17.15
N PRO A 314 -1.71 1.23 -18.05
CA PRO A 314 -1.53 0.09 -18.93
C PRO A 314 -0.77 -1.06 -18.24
N ASP A 315 -0.85 -2.26 -18.81
CA ASP A 315 -0.25 -3.47 -18.21
C ASP A 315 1.28 -3.40 -18.18
N GLU A 316 1.91 -2.65 -19.09
CA GLU A 316 3.35 -2.45 -19.17
C GLU A 316 3.89 -1.73 -17.93
N VAL A 317 3.14 -0.79 -17.34
CA VAL A 317 3.54 -0.09 -16.12
C VAL A 317 3.53 -1.06 -14.94
N LEU A 318 2.46 -1.85 -14.80
CA LEU A 318 2.35 -2.87 -13.74
C LEU A 318 3.47 -3.91 -13.86
N THR A 319 3.66 -4.47 -15.05
CA THR A 319 4.65 -5.53 -15.28
C THR A 319 6.08 -5.03 -15.19
N GLY A 320 6.35 -3.80 -15.63
CA GLY A 320 7.63 -3.12 -15.45
C GLY A 320 8.01 -2.99 -13.97
N LEU A 321 7.09 -2.51 -13.14
CA LEU A 321 7.29 -2.46 -11.69
C LEU A 321 7.51 -3.86 -11.10
N ALA A 322 6.60 -4.80 -11.38
CA ALA A 322 6.65 -6.16 -10.83
C ALA A 322 7.97 -6.88 -11.16
N SER A 323 8.47 -6.72 -12.39
CA SER A 323 9.76 -7.25 -12.82
C SER A 323 10.92 -6.62 -12.04
N ALA A 324 10.94 -5.29 -11.93
CA ALA A 324 12.02 -4.57 -11.25
C ALA A 324 12.11 -4.90 -9.75
N VAL A 325 10.97 -5.06 -9.09
CA VAL A 325 10.92 -5.31 -7.64
C VAL A 325 10.82 -6.79 -7.25
N GLY A 326 10.84 -7.71 -8.23
CA GLY A 326 10.59 -9.13 -8.01
C GLY A 326 11.51 -9.81 -6.99
N GLY A 327 12.75 -9.34 -6.85
CA GLY A 327 13.70 -9.82 -5.83
C GLY A 327 13.35 -9.43 -4.39
N HIS A 328 12.45 -8.46 -4.21
CA HIS A 328 11.95 -8.00 -2.92
C HIS A 328 10.49 -8.41 -2.66
N TRP A 329 9.82 -8.96 -3.68
CA TRP A 329 8.46 -9.48 -3.58
C TRP A 329 8.42 -10.84 -2.86
N LEU A 330 7.35 -11.09 -2.10
CA LEU A 330 7.18 -12.28 -1.26
C LEU A 330 8.27 -12.44 -0.17
N THR A 331 8.65 -11.35 0.49
CA THR A 331 9.62 -11.35 1.61
C THR A 331 8.98 -11.05 2.96
N GLY A 332 9.34 -11.81 4.00
CA GLY A 332 8.85 -11.64 5.38
C GLY A 332 7.36 -11.96 5.59
N PRO A 333 6.80 -11.77 6.80
CA PRO A 333 5.38 -11.95 7.05
C PRO A 333 4.51 -10.90 6.34
N ARG A 334 3.19 -11.16 6.25
CA ARG A 334 2.17 -10.27 5.68
C ARG A 334 1.71 -9.20 6.67
N ASP A 335 2.68 -8.44 7.19
CA ASP A 335 2.44 -7.40 8.20
C ASP A 335 1.34 -6.40 7.75
N MET A 336 0.40 -6.11 8.65
CA MET A 336 -0.59 -5.04 8.44
C MET A 336 0.06 -3.66 8.52
N VAL A 337 -0.45 -2.73 7.71
CA VAL A 337 -0.04 -1.31 7.71
C VAL A 337 -1.26 -0.42 7.97
N HIS A 338 -1.34 0.15 9.18
CA HIS A 338 -2.42 1.06 9.61
C HIS A 338 -2.25 2.51 9.14
N SER A 339 -1.65 2.72 7.96
CA SER A 339 -1.38 4.06 7.45
C SER A 339 -1.74 4.13 5.97
N PRO A 340 -2.38 5.23 5.51
CA PRO A 340 -2.61 5.45 4.09
C PRO A 340 -1.31 5.72 3.31
N GLY A 341 -0.19 5.93 4.02
CA GLY A 341 1.11 6.23 3.45
C GLY A 341 1.24 7.69 2.98
N PRO A 342 2.28 7.98 2.17
CA PRO A 342 2.60 9.34 1.72
C PRO A 342 1.65 9.91 0.68
N VAL A 343 0.89 9.06 0.01
CA VAL A 343 -0.04 9.46 -1.06
C VAL A 343 -1.35 9.94 -0.44
N PRO A 344 -1.66 11.25 -0.52
CA PRO A 344 -2.84 11.82 0.11
C PRO A 344 -4.12 11.16 -0.38
N SER A 345 -5.15 11.19 0.47
CA SER A 345 -6.47 10.67 0.12
C SER A 345 -7.57 11.38 0.90
N ASN A 346 -8.68 11.68 0.24
CA ASN A 346 -9.91 12.12 0.89
C ASN A 346 -10.71 10.91 1.38
N ARG A 347 -11.22 10.97 2.62
CA ARG A 347 -12.16 9.97 3.14
C ARG A 347 -13.57 10.54 3.07
N PHE A 348 -14.47 9.86 2.38
CA PHE A 348 -15.89 10.23 2.37
C PHE A 348 -16.56 9.72 3.66
N ALA A 349 -17.35 10.56 4.32
CA ALA A 349 -17.97 10.23 5.62
C ALA A 349 -19.44 9.84 5.46
#